data_AF-A0A8J4S824-F1
#
_entry.id   AF-A0A8J4S824-F1
#
_cell.length_a   1.000
_cell.length_b   1.000
_cell.length_c   1.000
_cell.angle_alpha   90.00
_cell.angle_beta   90.00
_cell.angle_gamma   90.00
#
_symmetry.space_group_name_H-M   'P 1'
#
loop_
_entity.id
_entity.type
_entity.pdbx_description
1 polymer ?
#
loop_
_entity_poly.entity_id
_entity_poly.type
_entity_poly.pdbx_seq_one_letter_code
_entity_poly.pdbx_strand_id
1 'polypeptide(L)'
;MTLWEHLDLAAAAYEMEEDVFVARAEELLIRFGMDHVRNDLPASFSKGMRQKMMLMIGFLSSPDVYIVDEPFIGLDPRATKDFLKLLDDERRRAAEGTLDEIRAAADLPEASLFDCFDTLTS
;
A
#
# COMPACT_ATOMS: atom_id res chain seq x y z
N MET A 1 -17.11 3.27 11.13
CA MET A 1 -15.78 3.89 11.13
C MET A 1 -15.66 4.74 9.87
N THR A 2 -15.23 5.99 9.98
CA THR A 2 -14.89 6.89 8.86
C THR A 2 -13.60 6.44 8.18
N LEU A 3 -13.24 7.03 7.03
CA LEU A 3 -11.94 6.77 6.41
C LEU A 3 -10.79 7.04 7.39
N TRP A 4 -10.81 8.18 8.08
CA TRP A 4 -9.80 8.52 9.08
C TRP A 4 -9.71 7.48 10.20
N GLU A 5 -10.84 7.05 10.75
CA GLU A 5 -10.87 6.06 11.83
C GLU A 5 -10.36 4.68 11.39
N HIS A 6 -10.47 4.32 10.10
CA HIS A 6 -9.85 3.10 9.60
C HIS A 6 -8.33 3.22 9.47
N LEU A 7 -7.82 4.38 9.05
CA LEU A 7 -6.38 4.62 9.00
C LEU A 7 -5.81 4.65 10.43
N ASP A 8 -6.50 5.30 11.36
CA ASP A 8 -6.13 5.35 12.78
C ASP A 8 -6.12 3.94 13.41
N LEU A 9 -7.13 3.12 13.12
CA LEU A 9 -7.14 1.71 13.56
C LEU A 9 -5.96 0.91 13.01
N ALA A 10 -5.62 1.10 11.73
CA ALA A 10 -4.46 0.45 11.13
C ALA A 10 -3.15 0.92 11.77
N ALA A 11 -2.99 2.23 11.98
CA ALA A 11 -1.83 2.81 12.65
C ALA A 11 -1.66 2.27 14.07
N ALA A 12 -2.74 2.16 14.84
CA ALA A 12 -2.73 1.57 16.17
C ALA A 12 -2.30 0.08 16.13
N ALA A 13 -2.74 -0.68 15.12
CA ALA A 13 -2.31 -2.07 14.94
C ALA A 13 -0.82 -2.19 14.58
N TYR A 14 -0.24 -1.15 13.98
CA TYR A 14 1.19 -1.03 13.69
C TYR A 14 1.98 -0.31 14.78
N GLU A 15 1.36 0.04 15.91
CA GLU A 15 1.98 0.76 17.03
C GLU A 15 2.68 2.06 16.60
N MET A 16 2.08 2.77 15.64
CA MET A 16 2.64 4.03 15.13
C MET A 16 2.44 5.18 16.12
N GLU A 17 3.46 6.01 16.28
CA GLU A 17 3.35 7.28 16.99
C GLU A 17 2.35 8.22 16.28
N GLU A 18 1.58 8.99 17.06
CA GLU A 18 0.46 9.79 16.54
C GLU A 18 0.91 10.82 15.50
N ASP A 19 2.04 11.49 15.72
CA ASP A 19 2.59 12.49 14.79
C ASP A 19 3.05 11.87 13.47
N VAL A 20 3.67 10.68 13.53
CA VAL A 20 4.07 9.89 12.36
C VAL A 20 2.84 9.44 11.57
N PHE A 21 1.83 8.91 12.27
CA PHE A 21 0.55 8.51 11.67
C PHE A 21 -0.10 9.69 10.95
N VAL A 22 -0.30 10.82 11.64
CA VAL A 22 -1.00 11.97 11.07
C VAL A 22 -0.28 12.48 9.83
N ALA A 23 1.05 12.63 9.89
CA ALA A 23 1.84 13.08 8.75
C ALA A 23 1.72 12.14 7.55
N ARG A 24 1.83 10.82 7.78
CA ARG A 24 1.77 9.81 6.70
C ARG A 24 0.35 9.67 6.13
N ALA A 25 -0.67 9.67 6.98
CA ALA A 25 -2.06 9.56 6.56
C ALA A 25 -2.48 10.76 5.70
N GLU A 26 -2.10 11.99 6.09
CA GLU A 26 -2.37 13.19 5.28
C GLU A 26 -1.67 13.15 3.93
N GLU A 27 -0.40 12.69 3.87
CA GLU A 27 0.32 12.50 2.60
C GLU A 27 -0.45 11.56 1.66
N LEU A 28 -0.88 10.40 2.18
CA LEU A 28 -1.60 9.39 1.42
C LEU A 28 -2.98 9.88 0.97
N LEU A 29 -3.72 10.58 1.83
CA LEU A 29 -5.01 11.19 1.50
C LEU A 29 -4.88 12.18 0.35
N ILE A 30 -3.89 13.07 0.38
CA ILE A 30 -3.64 14.04 -0.69
C ILE A 30 -3.24 13.32 -1.98
N ARG A 31 -2.32 12.34 -1.90
CA ARG A 31 -1.81 11.59 -3.05
C ARG A 31 -2.92 10.86 -3.80
N PHE A 32 -3.85 10.21 -3.09
CA PHE A 32 -4.99 9.52 -3.71
C PHE A 32 -6.21 10.41 -3.96
N GLY A 33 -6.16 11.68 -3.54
CA GLY A 33 -7.24 12.66 -3.66
C GLY A 33 -8.46 12.28 -2.83
N MET A 34 -8.26 11.85 -1.59
CA MET A 34 -9.27 11.38 -0.65
C MET A 34 -9.39 12.27 0.61
N ASP A 35 -8.63 13.36 0.68
CA ASP A 35 -8.62 14.35 1.76
C ASP A 35 -10.03 14.93 2.06
N HIS A 36 -10.77 15.26 1.00
CA HIS A 36 -12.12 15.82 1.09
C HIS A 36 -13.17 14.86 1.67
N VAL A 37 -12.89 13.56 1.71
CA VAL A 37 -13.79 12.50 2.23
C VAL A 37 -13.24 11.83 3.49
N ARG A 38 -12.23 12.42 4.15
CA ARG A 38 -11.57 11.80 5.33
C ARG A 38 -12.54 11.45 6.46
N ASN A 39 -13.61 12.24 6.62
CA ASN A 39 -14.61 12.07 7.68
C ASN A 39 -15.87 11.33 7.20
N ASP A 40 -15.88 10.85 5.96
CA ASP A 40 -17.01 10.13 5.38
C ASP A 40 -16.94 8.63 5.70
N LEU A 41 -18.09 7.97 5.68
CA LEU A 41 -18.21 6.53 5.90
C LEU A 41 -17.94 5.76 4.60
N PRO A 42 -17.11 4.69 4.60
CA PRO A 42 -16.81 3.90 3.39
C PRO A 42 -18.03 3.27 2.70
N ALA A 43 -19.18 3.22 3.37
CA ALA A 43 -20.45 2.81 2.77
C ALA A 43 -20.89 3.71 1.60
N SER A 44 -20.51 4.99 1.59
CA SER A 44 -20.79 5.92 0.49
C SER A 44 -19.76 5.86 -0.66
N PHE A 45 -18.67 5.14 -0.48
CA PHE A 45 -17.55 5.14 -1.43
C PHE A 45 -17.89 4.39 -2.71
N SER A 46 -17.33 4.85 -3.83
CA SER A 46 -17.30 4.04 -5.05
C SER A 46 -16.39 2.81 -4.86
N LYS A 47 -16.43 1.85 -5.80
CA LYS A 47 -15.50 0.72 -5.78
C LYS A 47 -14.04 1.19 -5.80
N GLY A 48 -13.72 2.20 -6.61
CA GLY A 48 -12.36 2.76 -6.70
C GLY A 48 -11.94 3.51 -5.43
N MET A 49 -12.85 4.22 -4.78
CA MET A 49 -12.57 4.88 -3.50
C MET A 49 -12.27 3.87 -2.39
N ARG A 50 -13.00 2.74 -2.35
CA ARG A 50 -12.68 1.63 -1.44
C ARG A 50 -11.32 1.02 -1.76
N GLN A 51 -10.99 0.82 -3.03
CA GLN A 51 -9.66 0.33 -3.43
C GLN A 51 -8.54 1.28 -2.97
N LYS A 52 -8.70 2.59 -3.19
CA LYS A 52 -7.75 3.61 -2.70
C LYS A 52 -7.59 3.56 -1.19
N MET A 53 -8.68 3.42 -0.45
CA MET A 53 -8.64 3.25 1.01
C MET A 53 -7.84 2.02 1.43
N MET A 54 -8.06 0.87 0.79
CA MET A 54 -7.29 -0.35 1.07
C MET A 54 -5.80 -0.18 0.76
N LEU A 55 -5.48 0.50 -0.34
CA LEU A 55 -4.10 0.86 -0.66
C LEU A 55 -3.50 1.78 0.42
N MET A 56 -4.20 2.83 0.84
CA MET A 56 -3.70 3.72 1.89
C MET A 56 -3.42 2.98 3.21
N ILE A 57 -4.29 2.03 3.60
CA ILE A 57 -4.05 1.18 4.76
C ILE A 57 -2.78 0.34 4.59
N GLY A 58 -2.60 -0.31 3.43
CA GLY A 58 -1.43 -1.14 3.16
C GLY A 58 -0.11 -0.38 3.10
N PHE A 59 -0.14 0.91 2.74
CA PHE A 59 1.03 1.78 2.63
C PHE A 59 1.28 2.65 3.87
N LEU A 60 0.41 2.55 4.88
CA LEU A 60 0.48 3.38 6.07
C LEU A 60 1.74 3.08 6.90
N SER A 61 2.09 1.81 7.05
CA SER A 61 3.23 1.35 7.83
C SER A 61 4.58 1.39 7.09
N SER A 62 4.58 1.68 5.79
CA SER A 62 5.78 1.63 4.94
C SER A 62 6.66 0.39 5.17
N PRO A 63 6.11 -0.83 5.01
CA PRO A 63 6.88 -2.06 5.20
C PRO A 63 7.99 -2.19 4.16
N ASP A 64 9.02 -2.97 4.46
CA ASP A 64 10.12 -3.24 3.51
C ASP A 64 9.65 -4.03 2.27
N VAL A 65 8.51 -4.73 2.37
CA VAL A 65 7.92 -5.50 1.28
C VAL A 65 6.41 -5.35 1.23
N TYR A 66 5.89 -5.26 0.00
CA TYR A 66 4.47 -5.23 -0.29
C TYR A 66 4.07 -6.47 -1.09
N ILE A 67 3.05 -7.20 -0.62
CA ILE A 67 2.36 -8.21 -1.41
C ILE A 67 1.02 -7.62 -1.81
N VAL A 68 0.80 -7.46 -3.11
CA VAL A 68 -0.40 -6.80 -3.63
C VAL A 68 -1.08 -7.69 -4.66
N ASP A 69 -2.26 -8.20 -4.30
CA ASP A 69 -3.11 -8.96 -5.22
C ASP A 69 -4.14 -8.04 -5.88
N GLU A 70 -4.24 -8.13 -7.20
CA GLU A 70 -5.14 -7.32 -8.04
C GLU A 70 -5.20 -5.80 -7.71
N PRO A 71 -4.06 -5.07 -7.54
CA PRO A 71 -4.06 -3.68 -7.06
C PRO A 71 -4.86 -2.70 -7.91
N PHE A 72 -4.95 -2.99 -9.20
CA PHE A 72 -5.49 -2.07 -10.20
C PHE A 72 -7.01 -2.16 -10.35
N ILE A 73 -7.67 -3.15 -9.74
CA ILE A 73 -9.10 -3.37 -9.95
C ILE A 73 -9.92 -2.19 -9.40
N GLY A 74 -10.64 -1.53 -10.30
CA GLY A 74 -11.51 -0.41 -9.96
C GLY A 74 -10.79 0.93 -9.79
N LEU A 75 -9.48 1.00 -10.02
CA LEU A 75 -8.76 2.26 -10.12
C LEU A 75 -8.98 2.89 -11.51
N ASP A 76 -9.19 4.21 -11.51
CA ASP A 76 -9.12 5.00 -12.74
C ASP A 76 -7.65 5.20 -13.18
N PRO A 77 -7.38 5.61 -14.44
CA PRO A 77 -6.02 5.77 -14.94
C PRO A 77 -5.13 6.73 -14.12
N ARG A 78 -5.71 7.75 -13.47
CA ARG A 78 -4.97 8.67 -12.62
C ARG A 78 -4.57 7.98 -11.32
N ALA A 79 -5.52 7.29 -10.67
CA ALA A 79 -5.27 6.53 -9.46
C ALA A 79 -4.23 5.43 -9.66
N THR A 80 -4.26 4.73 -10.80
CA THR A 80 -3.23 3.75 -11.18
C THR A 80 -1.84 4.40 -11.27
N LYS A 81 -1.75 5.58 -11.90
CA LYS A 81 -0.47 6.30 -12.00
C LYS A 81 0.03 6.76 -10.62
N ASP A 82 -0.84 7.23 -9.75
CA ASP A 82 -0.48 7.68 -8.41
C ASP A 82 -0.02 6.50 -7.54
N PHE A 83 -0.66 5.33 -7.69
CA PHE A 83 -0.22 4.08 -7.06
C PHE A 83 1.16 3.62 -7.57
N LEU A 84 1.38 3.58 -8.89
CA LEU A 84 2.68 3.19 -9.45
C LEU A 84 3.82 4.15 -9.01
N LYS A 85 3.53 5.44 -8.88
CA LYS A 85 4.49 6.40 -8.32
C LYS A 85 4.77 6.16 -6.84
N LEU A 86 3.75 5.81 -6.05
CA LEU A 86 3.94 5.46 -4.65
C LEU A 86 4.84 4.22 -4.52
N LEU A 87 4.59 3.19 -5.32
CA LEU A 87 5.52 2.04 -5.40
C LEU A 87 6.93 2.49 -5.76
N ASP A 88 7.10 3.35 -6.76
CA ASP A 88 8.43 3.82 -7.17
C ASP A 88 9.17 4.65 -6.10
N ASP A 89 8.43 5.44 -5.32
CA ASP A 89 9.00 6.18 -4.18
C ASP A 89 9.44 5.23 -3.06
N GLU A 90 8.72 4.13 -2.85
CA GLU A 90 9.05 3.08 -1.86
C GLU A 90 10.12 2.09 -2.39
N ARG A 91 10.31 1.99 -3.72
CA ARG A 91 11.16 1.01 -4.43
C ARG A 91 12.65 1.06 -4.15
N ARG A 92 13.16 2.00 -3.34
CA ARG A 92 14.53 1.88 -2.84
C ARG A 92 14.77 0.60 -2.01
N ARG A 93 13.73 -0.20 -1.72
CA ARG A 93 13.80 -1.47 -0.99
C ARG A 93 13.11 -2.69 -1.62
N ALA A 94 12.46 -2.60 -2.80
CA ALA A 94 11.60 -3.68 -3.31
C ALA A 94 11.99 -4.18 -4.72
N ALA A 95 11.90 -5.50 -4.93
CA ALA A 95 11.94 -6.14 -6.24
C ALA A 95 10.51 -6.31 -6.79
N GLU A 96 10.31 -6.03 -8.08
CA GLU A 96 9.04 -6.28 -8.79
C GLU A 96 9.25 -7.25 -9.94
N GLY A 97 8.27 -8.14 -10.16
CA GLY A 97 8.25 -9.05 -11.29
C GLY A 97 7.29 -10.22 -11.09
N THR A 98 7.17 -11.05 -12.12
CA THR A 98 6.62 -12.40 -12.02
C THR A 98 7.37 -13.21 -10.97
N LEU A 99 6.77 -14.31 -10.49
CA LEU A 99 7.45 -15.20 -9.55
C LEU A 99 8.83 -15.65 -10.06
N ASP A 100 8.97 -15.86 -11.38
CA ASP A 100 10.25 -16.24 -11.99
C ASP A 100 11.28 -15.10 -11.98
N GLU A 101 10.84 -13.85 -12.14
CA GLU A 101 11.71 -12.67 -12.02
C GLU A 101 12.15 -12.46 -10.55
N ILE A 102 11.25 -12.68 -9.60
CA ILE A 102 11.56 -12.60 -8.16
C ILE A 102 12.53 -13.71 -7.75
N ARG A 103 12.33 -14.93 -8.24
CA ARG A 103 13.25 -16.06 -8.05
C ARG A 103 14.64 -15.78 -8.61
N ALA A 104 14.71 -15.18 -9.81
CA ALA A 104 15.97 -14.79 -10.42
C ALA A 104 16.69 -13.69 -9.60
N ALA A 105 15.94 -12.71 -9.08
CA ALA A 105 16.50 -11.65 -8.23
C ALA A 105 17.02 -12.18 -6.88
N ALA A 106 16.36 -13.21 -6.31
CA ALA A 106 16.77 -13.86 -5.07
C ALA A 106 17.83 -14.97 -5.26
N ASP A 107 18.24 -15.28 -6.50
CA ASP A 107 19.09 -16.43 -6.86
C ASP A 107 18.52 -17.79 -6.38
N LEU A 108 17.19 -17.94 -6.46
CA LEU A 108 16.42 -19.07 -5.95
C LEU A 108 15.44 -19.63 -6.99
N PRO A 109 15.90 -20.40 -7.99
CA PRO A 109 15.14 -20.73 -9.20
C PRO A 109 13.88 -21.59 -8.99
N GLU A 110 13.80 -22.37 -7.90
CA GLU A 110 12.63 -23.22 -7.61
C GLU A 110 11.92 -22.86 -6.30
N ALA A 111 12.38 -21.81 -5.62
CA ALA A 111 11.88 -21.52 -4.30
C ALA A 111 10.48 -20.90 -4.36
N SER A 112 9.75 -20.97 -3.25
CA SER A 112 8.47 -20.29 -3.13
C SER A 112 8.70 -18.78 -3.06
N LEU A 113 7.62 -18.01 -3.25
CA LEU A 113 7.67 -16.56 -3.04
C LEU A 113 8.13 -16.22 -1.61
N PHE A 114 7.78 -17.06 -0.62
CA PHE A 114 8.18 -16.88 0.78
C PHE A 114 9.67 -17.09 0.99
N ASP A 115 10.28 -18.08 0.34
CA ASP A 115 11.74 -18.29 0.45
C ASP A 115 12.53 -17.15 -0.22
N CYS A 116 12.02 -16.67 -1.37
CA CYS A 116 12.58 -15.51 -2.05
C CYS A 116 12.44 -14.24 -1.19
N PHE A 117 11.31 -14.10 -0.50
CA PHE A 117 11.06 -13.02 0.44
C PHE A 117 12.07 -13.03 1.59
N ASP A 118 12.25 -14.17 2.27
CA ASP A 118 13.19 -14.26 3.40
C ASP A 118 14.61 -13.89 2.97
N THR A 119 15.02 -14.32 1.77
CA THR A 119 16.35 -14.03 1.22
C THR A 119 16.55 -12.56 0.85
N LEU A 120 15.54 -11.93 0.23
CA LEU A 120 15.63 -10.54 -0.22
C LEU A 120 15.49 -9.53 0.93
N THR A 121 15.03 -9.98 2.10
CA THR A 121 14.76 -9.13 3.27
C THR A 121 15.73 -9.35 4.44
N SER A 122 16.64 -10.33 4.35
CA SER A 122 17.72 -10.60 5.31
C SER A 122 18.96 -9.75 5.06
#